data_AF-A0A9W8X0X9-F1
#
_entry.id   AF-A0A9W8X0X9-F1
#
_cell.length_a   1.000
_cell.length_b   1.000
_cell.length_c   1.000
_cell.angle_alpha   90.00
_cell.angle_beta   90.00
_cell.angle_gamma   90.00
#
_symmetry.space_group_name_H-M   'P 1'
#
loop_
_entity.id
_entity.type
_entity.pdbx_description
1 polymer ?
#
loop_
_entity_poly.entity_id
_entity_poly.type
_entity_poly.pdbx_seq_one_letter_code
_entity_poly.pdbx_strand_id
1 'polypeptide(L)'
;MNTQPLTPTSASMPLLIIPATVTQLGPQLSRLPDELLLQIFTILATSMFPPRSRFHTVINPVDFVILNHHYAINRIRNVSPAFKDFFMEAFYNNFTFAFKNKPILNFDTDYLTSFPAPVPALQFRHHLRSMRLEIPLETYYFTARILLDQPRTTHFGRSLRQIVTKQQLLTFCPSARFLQLLTAQDYGFCSLRFLHLHIRVDDSYMEVDERFLGVLQDARFVVKASRVELVVTDRLGFEKEWCQEVAKRIVVQQ
;
A
#
# COMPACT_ATOMS: atom_id res chain seq x y z
N MET A 1 -71.14 -8.55 66.58
CA MET A 1 -70.68 -8.49 65.18
C MET A 1 -69.52 -7.52 65.14
N ASN A 2 -68.29 -8.04 65.04
CA ASN A 2 -67.05 -7.28 65.11
C ASN A 2 -66.63 -6.85 63.70
N THR A 3 -66.59 -5.56 63.42
CA THR A 3 -66.01 -4.98 62.20
C THR A 3 -64.69 -4.33 62.54
N GLN A 4 -63.59 -5.06 62.34
CA GLN A 4 -62.24 -4.51 62.36
C GLN A 4 -61.94 -3.78 61.03
N PRO A 5 -61.16 -2.69 61.07
CA PRO A 5 -60.76 -1.94 59.88
C PRO A 5 -59.57 -2.62 59.16
N LEU A 6 -59.66 -2.72 57.84
CA LEU A 6 -58.57 -3.16 56.97
C LEU A 6 -57.55 -2.03 56.82
N THR A 7 -56.34 -2.21 57.35
CA THR A 7 -55.16 -1.40 57.04
C THR A 7 -54.55 -1.86 55.70
N PRO A 8 -54.17 -0.93 54.81
CA PRO A 8 -53.44 -1.29 53.59
C PRO A 8 -51.98 -1.61 53.91
N THR A 9 -51.55 -2.82 53.57
CA THR A 9 -50.19 -3.30 53.70
C THR A 9 -49.26 -2.53 52.75
N SER A 10 -48.33 -1.80 53.34
CA SER A 10 -47.19 -1.17 52.64
C SER A 10 -46.35 -2.24 51.95
N ALA A 11 -46.46 -2.35 50.63
CA ALA A 11 -45.54 -3.13 49.82
C ALA A 11 -44.16 -2.45 49.83
N SER A 12 -43.23 -3.00 50.61
CA SER A 12 -41.82 -2.63 50.57
C SER A 12 -41.24 -3.00 49.20
N MET A 13 -40.77 -2.03 48.43
CA MET A 13 -39.96 -2.32 47.25
C MET A 13 -38.65 -2.97 47.69
N PRO A 14 -38.22 -4.07 47.05
CA PRO A 14 -36.90 -4.60 47.31
C PRO A 14 -35.87 -3.56 46.88
N LEU A 15 -35.09 -3.09 47.84
CA LEU A 15 -33.95 -2.21 47.61
C LEU A 15 -32.93 -3.02 46.79
N LEU A 16 -32.86 -2.76 45.49
CA LEU A 16 -31.88 -3.35 44.59
C LEU A 16 -30.52 -2.71 44.93
N ILE A 17 -29.85 -3.24 45.94
CA ILE A 17 -28.48 -2.86 46.27
C ILE A 17 -27.60 -3.47 45.18
N ILE A 18 -27.23 -2.67 44.18
CA ILE A 18 -26.16 -3.02 43.24
C ILE A 18 -24.86 -2.89 44.03
N PRO A 19 -24.12 -3.98 44.32
CA PRO A 19 -22.84 -3.87 44.99
C PRO A 19 -21.85 -3.26 44.00
N ALA A 20 -21.65 -1.94 44.07
CA ALA A 20 -20.59 -1.26 43.35
C ALA A 20 -19.25 -1.50 44.07
N THR A 21 -18.74 -2.72 44.02
CA THR A 21 -17.32 -2.98 44.27
C THR A 21 -16.53 -2.47 43.06
N VAL A 22 -16.27 -1.17 43.05
CA VAL A 22 -15.34 -0.57 42.09
C VAL A 22 -13.95 -1.07 42.42
N THR A 23 -13.45 -2.00 41.61
CA THR A 23 -12.11 -2.57 41.76
C THR A 23 -11.07 -1.46 41.58
N GLN A 24 -10.07 -1.37 42.47
CA GLN A 24 -8.95 -0.40 42.44
C GLN A 24 -7.99 -0.56 41.25
N LEU A 25 -8.42 -1.19 40.17
CA LEU A 25 -7.65 -1.22 38.93
C LEU A 25 -8.10 0.00 38.14
N GLY A 26 -7.16 0.92 37.88
CA GLY A 26 -7.40 2.07 37.01
C GLY A 26 -8.03 1.67 35.66
N PRO A 27 -8.43 2.65 34.82
CA PRO A 27 -9.18 2.38 33.60
C PRO A 27 -8.56 1.23 32.79
N GLN A 28 -9.26 0.09 32.78
CA GLN A 28 -8.82 -1.09 32.04
C GLN A 28 -9.20 -0.86 30.59
N LEU A 29 -8.27 -0.31 29.81
CA LEU A 29 -8.45 -0.13 28.36
C LEU A 29 -8.81 -1.43 27.65
N SER A 30 -8.44 -2.58 28.23
CA SER A 30 -8.83 -3.92 27.78
C SER A 30 -10.33 -4.24 27.91
N ARG A 31 -11.11 -3.44 28.64
CA ARG A 31 -12.57 -3.57 28.75
C ARG A 31 -13.33 -2.64 27.81
N LEU A 32 -12.63 -1.77 27.08
CA LEU A 32 -13.28 -0.92 26.09
C LEU A 32 -13.70 -1.77 24.89
N PRO A 33 -14.91 -1.54 24.34
CA PRO A 33 -15.28 -2.07 23.03
C PRO A 33 -14.25 -1.67 21.97
N ASP A 34 -13.97 -2.59 21.05
CA ASP A 34 -12.97 -2.43 19.99
C ASP A 34 -13.25 -1.17 19.14
N GLU A 35 -14.52 -0.82 18.94
CA GLU A 35 -14.93 0.37 18.19
C GLU A 35 -14.46 1.67 18.86
N LEU A 36 -14.56 1.75 20.19
CA LEU A 36 -14.11 2.92 20.94
C LEU A 36 -12.58 3.01 20.94
N LEU A 37 -11.90 1.86 21.05
CA LEU A 37 -10.46 1.78 20.97
C LEU A 37 -9.95 2.27 19.60
N LEU A 38 -10.60 1.84 18.52
CA LEU A 38 -10.28 2.26 17.15
C LEU A 38 -10.51 3.76 16.93
N GLN A 39 -11.59 4.32 17.50
CA GLN A 39 -11.85 5.76 17.44
C GLN A 39 -10.77 6.56 18.19
N ILE A 40 -10.38 6.13 19.38
CA ILE A 40 -9.29 6.75 20.16
C ILE A 40 -7.99 6.72 19.34
N PHE A 41 -7.64 5.57 18.76
CA PHE A 41 -6.44 5.46 17.94
C PHE A 41 -6.50 6.27 16.65
N THR A 42 -7.68 6.43 16.06
CA THR A 42 -7.87 7.30 14.88
C THR A 42 -7.57 8.75 15.24
N ILE A 43 -8.07 9.24 16.39
CA ILE A 43 -7.77 10.59 16.88
C ILE A 43 -6.27 10.73 17.18
N LEU A 44 -5.66 9.73 17.83
CA LEU A 44 -4.22 9.74 18.11
C LEU A 44 -3.40 9.77 16.81
N ALA A 45 -3.65 8.85 15.88
CA ALA A 45 -2.92 8.74 14.62
C ALA A 45 -3.01 10.03 13.79
N THR A 46 -4.16 10.70 13.76
CA THR A 46 -4.34 11.96 13.01
C THR A 46 -3.77 13.18 13.75
N SER A 47 -3.82 13.20 15.08
CA SER A 47 -3.31 14.32 15.90
C SER A 47 -1.79 14.33 16.05
N MET A 48 -1.12 13.18 15.86
CA MET A 48 0.35 13.07 15.85
C MET A 48 1.02 13.86 14.71
N PHE A 49 0.24 14.29 13.72
CA PHE A 49 0.72 15.13 12.62
C PHE A 49 0.23 16.56 12.73
N PRO A 50 0.99 17.54 12.19
CA PRO A 50 0.53 18.91 12.06
C PRO A 50 -0.83 18.96 11.32
N PRO A 51 -1.73 19.92 11.62
CA PRO A 51 -3.04 20.06 10.96
C PRO A 51 -3.02 20.01 9.44
N ARG A 52 -1.93 20.53 8.83
CA ARG A 52 -1.69 20.55 7.39
C ARG A 52 -1.41 19.17 6.78
N SER A 53 -1.24 18.15 7.62
CA SER A 53 -0.78 16.80 7.28
C SER A 53 -1.74 15.69 7.77
N ARG A 54 -2.99 16.01 8.12
CA ARG A 54 -3.89 15.10 8.87
C ARG A 54 -4.87 14.25 8.04
N PHE A 55 -5.30 14.72 6.88
CA PHE A 55 -6.26 14.01 6.02
C PHE A 55 -5.73 13.99 4.59
N HIS A 56 -5.76 12.80 3.95
CA HIS A 56 -5.24 12.57 2.59
C HIS A 56 -3.78 12.98 2.38
N THR A 57 -3.02 13.12 3.46
CA THR A 57 -1.60 13.46 3.35
C THR A 57 -0.86 12.28 2.78
N VAL A 58 -0.14 12.56 1.70
CA VAL A 58 0.65 11.59 0.98
C VAL A 58 1.91 11.33 1.80
N ILE A 59 1.94 10.20 2.51
CA ILE A 59 3.11 9.78 3.28
C ILE A 59 4.11 9.14 2.32
N ASN A 60 5.29 9.76 2.20
CA ASN A 60 6.39 9.20 1.41
C ASN A 60 7.18 8.18 2.23
N PRO A 61 8.03 7.34 1.60
CA PRO A 61 8.83 6.34 2.33
C PRO A 61 9.72 6.92 3.43
N VAL A 62 10.23 8.15 3.24
CA VAL A 62 11.03 8.87 4.24
C VAL A 62 10.19 9.19 5.48
N ASP A 63 8.98 9.71 5.28
CA ASP A 63 8.04 10.01 6.38
C ASP A 63 7.65 8.72 7.10
N PHE A 64 7.44 7.63 6.36
CA PHE A 64 7.16 6.31 6.94
C PHE A 64 8.30 5.78 7.82
N VAL A 65 9.55 5.96 7.38
CA VAL A 65 10.73 5.62 8.20
C VAL A 65 10.78 6.49 9.45
N ILE A 66 10.60 7.81 9.33
CA ILE A 66 10.58 8.73 10.49
C ILE A 66 9.50 8.30 11.47
N LEU A 67 8.32 7.89 10.99
CA LEU A 67 7.22 7.43 11.82
C LEU A 67 7.50 6.12 12.53
N ASN A 68 8.16 5.16 11.87
CA ASN A 68 8.63 3.96 12.55
C ASN A 68 9.67 4.24 13.64
N HIS A 69 10.37 5.37 13.57
CA HIS A 69 11.32 5.81 14.60
C HIS A 69 10.69 6.77 15.61
N HIS A 70 9.42 7.17 15.43
CA HIS A 70 8.77 8.10 16.33
C HIS A 70 8.51 7.43 17.69
N TYR A 71 9.05 8.02 18.76
CA TYR A 71 9.04 7.46 20.11
C TYR A 71 7.64 7.02 20.59
N ALA A 72 6.62 7.85 20.34
CA ALA A 72 5.25 7.54 20.74
C ALA A 72 4.66 6.33 19.96
N ILE A 73 5.00 6.18 18.68
CA ILE A 73 4.57 5.01 17.88
C ILE A 73 5.23 3.75 18.43
N ASN A 74 6.54 3.81 18.71
CA ASN A 74 7.26 2.70 19.30
C ASN A 74 6.71 2.29 20.67
N ARG A 75 6.32 3.25 21.52
CA ARG A 75 5.66 2.93 22.78
C ARG A 75 4.32 2.21 22.58
N ILE A 76 3.45 2.73 21.71
CA ILE A 76 2.12 2.13 21.46
C ILE A 76 2.26 0.70 20.93
N ARG A 77 3.19 0.46 20.00
CA ARG A 77 3.44 -0.87 19.43
C ARG A 77 3.96 -1.90 20.43
N ASN A 78 4.55 -1.45 21.53
CA ASN A 78 5.14 -2.31 22.57
C ASN A 78 4.20 -2.55 23.77
N VAL A 79 2.98 -1.98 23.78
CA VAL A 79 2.02 -2.20 24.87
C VAL A 79 1.47 -3.62 24.83
N SER A 80 0.91 -4.04 23.69
CA SER A 80 0.45 -5.40 23.44
C SER A 80 0.29 -5.64 21.93
N PRO A 81 0.25 -6.91 21.47
CA PRO A 81 -0.01 -7.23 20.06
C PRO A 81 -1.33 -6.63 19.55
N ALA A 82 -2.41 -6.73 20.32
CA ALA A 82 -3.70 -6.17 19.94
C ALA A 82 -3.65 -4.63 19.82
N PHE A 83 -3.02 -3.95 20.77
CA PHE A 83 -2.86 -2.49 20.72
C PHE A 83 -2.09 -2.03 19.48
N LYS A 84 -1.02 -2.76 19.16
CA LYS A 84 -0.24 -2.53 17.94
C LYS A 84 -1.14 -2.65 16.72
N ASP A 85 -1.89 -3.74 16.58
CA ASP A 85 -2.68 -4.00 15.38
C ASP A 85 -3.81 -2.97 15.20
N PHE A 86 -4.53 -2.63 16.28
CA PHE A 86 -5.56 -1.58 16.24
C PHE A 86 -4.99 -0.21 15.89
N PHE A 87 -3.86 0.18 16.47
CA PHE A 87 -3.22 1.45 16.14
C PHE A 87 -2.72 1.48 14.70
N MET A 88 -2.10 0.39 14.22
CA MET A 88 -1.62 0.29 12.85
C MET A 88 -2.79 0.34 11.86
N GLU A 89 -3.89 -0.36 12.14
CA GLU A 89 -5.11 -0.26 11.34
C GLU A 89 -5.65 1.17 11.29
N ALA A 90 -5.84 1.82 12.45
CA ALA A 90 -6.27 3.21 12.50
C ALA A 90 -5.34 4.13 11.72
N PHE A 91 -4.02 3.96 11.86
CA PHE A 91 -3.02 4.72 11.13
C PHE A 91 -3.15 4.55 9.61
N TYR A 92 -3.12 3.31 9.11
CA TYR A 92 -3.18 3.05 7.67
C TYR A 92 -4.54 3.39 7.03
N ASN A 93 -5.62 3.41 7.81
CA ASN A 93 -6.95 3.83 7.35
C ASN A 93 -7.05 5.34 7.11
N ASN A 94 -6.28 6.16 7.84
CA ASN A 94 -6.39 7.63 7.79
C ASN A 94 -5.46 8.30 6.76
N PHE A 95 -4.45 7.59 6.28
CA PHE A 95 -3.44 8.15 5.37
C PHE A 95 -3.46 7.48 3.99
N THR A 96 -3.00 8.23 2.98
CA THR A 96 -2.70 7.68 1.66
C THR A 96 -1.20 7.63 1.50
N PHE A 97 -0.66 6.48 1.11
CA PHE A 97 0.79 6.30 1.03
C PHE A 97 1.23 6.40 -0.43
N ALA A 98 2.19 7.28 -0.74
CA ALA A 98 2.79 7.31 -2.07
C ALA A 98 4.13 6.60 -2.09
N PHE A 99 4.23 5.65 -3.01
CA PHE A 99 5.46 4.96 -3.32
C PHE A 99 5.86 5.35 -4.73
N LYS A 100 6.85 6.23 -4.83
CA LYS A 100 7.46 6.60 -6.10
C LYS A 100 8.67 5.72 -6.38
N ASN A 101 8.89 5.41 -7.65
CA ASN A 101 10.08 4.70 -8.04
C ASN A 101 11.31 5.56 -7.74
N LYS A 102 12.43 4.91 -7.39
CA LYS A 102 13.73 5.58 -7.36
C LYS A 102 14.44 5.22 -8.66
N PRO A 103 14.83 6.18 -9.51
CA PRO A 103 15.69 5.88 -10.63
C PRO A 103 17.03 5.41 -10.05
N ILE A 104 17.35 4.14 -10.24
CA ILE A 104 18.65 3.59 -9.87
C ILE A 104 19.48 3.53 -11.15
N LEU A 105 20.38 4.49 -11.31
CA LEU A 105 21.50 4.37 -12.24
C LEU A 105 22.58 3.52 -11.54
N ASN A 106 22.38 2.21 -11.44
CA ASN A 106 23.39 1.29 -10.92
C ASN A 106 24.21 0.75 -12.08
N PHE A 107 25.42 1.28 -12.24
CA PHE A 107 26.37 0.86 -13.26
C PHE A 107 27.11 -0.44 -12.88
N ASP A 108 26.98 -0.89 -11.63
CA ASP A 108 27.66 -2.06 -11.08
C ASP A 108 26.84 -3.36 -11.21
N THR A 109 25.53 -3.27 -11.48
CA THR A 109 24.69 -4.46 -11.73
C THR A 109 24.69 -4.84 -13.20
N ASP A 110 24.55 -6.15 -13.50
CA ASP A 110 24.49 -6.69 -14.87
C ASP A 110 23.36 -6.09 -15.74
N TYR A 111 22.37 -5.47 -15.10
CA TYR A 111 21.21 -4.83 -15.72
C TYR A 111 21.13 -3.36 -15.31
N LEU A 112 20.89 -2.48 -16.29
CA LEU A 112 20.50 -1.09 -16.07
C LEU A 112 18.98 -1.03 -16.24
N THR A 113 18.24 -1.16 -15.13
CA THR A 113 16.78 -1.19 -15.11
C THR A 113 16.24 -0.47 -13.89
N SER A 114 15.05 0.11 -14.03
CA SER A 114 14.29 0.79 -13.00
C SER A 114 13.71 -0.22 -12.00
N PHE A 115 14.01 -0.02 -10.72
CA PHE A 115 13.44 -0.83 -9.65
C PHE A 115 12.02 -0.37 -9.27
N PRO A 116 11.19 -1.29 -8.76
CA PRO A 116 9.86 -0.92 -8.25
C PRO A 116 10.00 0.05 -7.07
N ALA A 117 8.92 0.80 -6.82
CA ALA A 117 8.88 1.68 -5.66
C ALA A 117 9.08 0.91 -4.35
N PRO A 118 9.81 1.47 -3.36
CA PRO A 118 10.03 0.81 -2.08
C PRO A 118 8.73 0.79 -1.30
N VAL A 119 8.14 -0.40 -1.15
CA VAL A 119 6.88 -0.60 -0.43
C VAL A 119 7.09 -1.22 0.95
N PRO A 120 6.11 -1.14 1.87
CA PRO A 120 6.24 -1.70 3.22
C PRO A 120 6.46 -3.22 3.19
N ALA A 121 7.05 -3.71 4.28
CA ALA A 121 7.26 -5.14 4.51
C ALA A 121 5.93 -5.91 4.49
N LEU A 122 5.99 -7.19 4.09
CA LEU A 122 4.81 -8.04 3.88
C LEU A 122 3.83 -8.03 5.06
N GLN A 123 4.35 -8.10 6.30
CA GLN A 123 3.51 -8.12 7.50
C GLN A 123 2.66 -6.85 7.71
N PHE A 124 2.95 -5.74 7.02
CA PHE A 124 2.19 -4.50 7.16
C PHE A 124 1.28 -4.21 5.96
N ARG A 125 1.41 -4.96 4.86
CA ARG A 125 0.67 -4.70 3.63
C ARG A 125 -0.84 -4.89 3.79
N HIS A 126 -1.24 -5.83 4.65
CA HIS A 126 -2.66 -6.12 4.91
C HIS A 126 -3.41 -5.00 5.63
N HIS A 127 -2.72 -4.02 6.24
CA HIS A 127 -3.36 -2.85 6.84
C HIS A 127 -3.57 -1.71 5.84
N LEU A 128 -2.85 -1.71 4.71
CA LEU A 128 -2.99 -0.65 3.71
C LEU A 128 -4.37 -0.73 3.04
N ARG A 129 -5.12 0.37 3.11
CA ARG A 129 -6.39 0.53 2.40
C ARG A 129 -6.28 1.46 1.18
N SER A 130 -5.37 2.43 1.22
CA SER A 130 -5.25 3.47 0.21
C SER A 130 -3.79 3.72 -0.17
N MET A 131 -3.46 3.57 -1.46
CA MET A 131 -2.08 3.69 -1.94
C MET A 131 -2.01 4.44 -3.28
N ARG A 132 -0.97 5.27 -3.43
CA ARG A 132 -0.50 5.80 -4.72
C ARG A 132 0.81 5.10 -5.06
N LEU A 133 0.92 4.52 -6.23
CA LEU A 133 2.07 3.71 -6.60
C LEU A 133 2.50 4.04 -8.02
N GLU A 134 3.78 4.37 -8.18
CA GLU A 134 4.42 4.53 -9.48
C GLU A 134 5.20 3.27 -9.84
N ILE A 135 4.92 2.68 -11.01
CA ILE A 135 5.60 1.51 -11.55
C ILE A 135 6.22 1.88 -12.90
N PRO A 136 7.56 1.87 -13.00
CA PRO A 136 8.23 2.05 -14.28
C PRO A 136 8.17 0.74 -15.09
N LEU A 137 7.80 0.81 -16.37
CA LEU A 137 7.91 -0.31 -17.31
C LEU A 137 8.89 0.08 -18.41
N GLU A 138 9.79 -0.82 -18.80
CA GLU A 138 10.81 -0.52 -19.80
C GLU A 138 10.50 -1.27 -21.09
N THR A 139 10.71 -0.64 -22.24
CA THR A 139 10.57 -1.28 -23.56
C THR A 139 11.84 -2.04 -23.98
N TYR A 140 12.91 -1.91 -23.20
CA TYR A 140 14.24 -2.43 -23.50
C TYR A 140 14.93 -2.96 -22.25
N TYR A 141 16.05 -3.64 -22.44
CA TYR A 141 16.96 -4.04 -21.39
C TYR A 141 18.41 -4.02 -21.90
N PHE A 142 19.35 -3.88 -20.97
CA PHE A 142 20.77 -4.02 -21.26
C PHE A 142 21.26 -5.39 -20.79
N THR A 143 21.98 -6.13 -21.63
CA THR A 143 22.67 -7.35 -21.20
C THR A 143 24.05 -7.02 -20.63
N ALA A 144 24.54 -7.87 -19.72
CA ALA A 144 25.91 -7.83 -19.25
C ALA A 144 26.91 -7.80 -20.42
N ARG A 145 28.08 -7.23 -20.15
CA ARG A 145 29.18 -7.03 -21.10
C ARG A 145 29.73 -8.39 -21.54
N ILE A 146 29.16 -8.98 -22.59
CA ILE A 146 29.82 -10.08 -23.29
C ILE A 146 30.97 -9.44 -24.09
N LEU A 147 32.18 -9.54 -23.53
CA LEU A 147 33.38 -9.47 -24.35
C LEU A 147 33.26 -10.59 -25.40
N LEU A 148 33.29 -10.20 -26.67
CA LEU A 148 33.41 -11.01 -27.90
C LEU A 148 32.12 -11.09 -28.76
N ASP A 149 32.29 -10.61 -30.00
CA ASP A 149 31.55 -10.92 -31.25
C ASP A 149 30.28 -10.15 -31.67
N GLN A 150 29.83 -9.09 -30.98
CA GLN A 150 28.82 -8.19 -31.56
C GLN A 150 29.33 -6.75 -31.74
N PRO A 151 29.01 -6.08 -32.87
CA PRO A 151 29.38 -4.68 -33.07
C PRO A 151 28.78 -3.82 -31.95
N ARG A 152 29.60 -2.93 -31.40
CA ARG A 152 29.24 -2.07 -30.27
C ARG A 152 28.09 -1.15 -30.66
N THR A 153 26.97 -1.21 -29.95
CA THR A 153 25.82 -0.34 -30.22
C THR A 153 25.47 0.63 -29.09
N THR A 154 26.10 0.60 -27.90
CA THR A 154 25.79 1.57 -26.81
C THR A 154 26.94 1.99 -25.87
N HIS A 155 26.69 3.08 -25.12
CA HIS A 155 27.62 3.96 -24.38
C HIS A 155 28.56 3.34 -23.33
N PHE A 156 28.37 2.10 -22.88
CA PHE A 156 29.26 1.45 -21.89
C PHE A 156 29.60 -0.01 -22.20
N GLY A 157 29.61 -0.40 -23.49
CA GLY A 157 29.97 -1.76 -23.90
C GLY A 157 28.94 -2.84 -23.53
N ARG A 158 27.71 -2.44 -23.22
CA ARG A 158 26.56 -3.34 -23.05
C ARG A 158 25.78 -3.43 -24.36
N SER A 159 25.07 -4.53 -24.58
CA SER A 159 24.14 -4.64 -25.72
C SER A 159 22.76 -4.20 -25.25
N LEU A 160 22.20 -3.20 -25.92
CA LEU A 160 20.81 -2.80 -25.75
C LEU A 160 19.93 -3.71 -26.59
N ARG A 161 18.88 -4.25 -25.98
CA ARG A 161 17.92 -5.13 -26.64
C ARG A 161 16.50 -4.69 -26.33
N GLN A 162 15.63 -4.76 -27.32
CA GLN A 162 14.20 -4.54 -27.15
C GLN A 162 13.56 -5.75 -26.44
N ILE A 163 12.56 -5.49 -25.60
CA ILE A 163 11.74 -6.53 -25.00
C ILE A 163 10.69 -6.97 -26.02
N VAL A 164 10.79 -8.22 -26.46
CA VAL A 164 9.91 -8.80 -27.49
C VAL A 164 9.12 -10.02 -27.01
N THR A 165 9.35 -10.48 -25.78
CA THR A 165 8.58 -11.57 -25.16
C THR A 165 8.20 -11.26 -23.72
N LYS A 166 7.09 -11.86 -23.24
CA LYS A 166 6.69 -11.84 -21.83
C LYS A 166 7.82 -12.29 -20.90
N GLN A 167 8.54 -13.35 -21.28
CA GLN A 167 9.62 -13.89 -20.46
C GLN A 167 10.75 -12.88 -20.27
N GLN A 168 11.12 -12.15 -21.33
CA GLN A 168 12.09 -11.06 -21.24
C GLN A 168 11.58 -9.94 -20.34
N LEU A 169 10.30 -9.53 -20.50
CA LEU A 169 9.69 -8.51 -19.64
C LEU A 169 9.79 -8.88 -18.17
N LEU A 170 9.37 -10.08 -17.80
CA LEU A 170 9.37 -10.53 -16.40
C LEU A 170 10.79 -10.84 -15.88
N THR A 171 11.75 -11.17 -16.75
CA THR A 171 13.13 -11.45 -16.32
C THR A 171 13.90 -10.15 -16.07
N PHE A 172 13.79 -9.19 -16.99
CA PHE A 172 14.65 -8.02 -17.04
C PHE A 172 14.00 -6.72 -16.56
N CYS A 173 12.67 -6.67 -16.38
CA CYS A 173 11.97 -5.56 -15.75
C CYS A 173 11.43 -5.99 -14.36
N PRO A 174 12.15 -5.73 -13.26
CA PRO A 174 11.70 -6.08 -11.91
C PRO A 174 10.34 -5.48 -11.56
N SER A 175 10.05 -4.29 -12.07
CA SER A 175 8.79 -3.58 -11.89
C SER A 175 7.60 -4.27 -12.57
N ALA A 176 7.81 -4.94 -13.70
CA ALA A 176 6.78 -5.76 -14.33
C ALA A 176 6.41 -6.98 -13.47
N ARG A 177 7.40 -7.66 -12.87
CA ARG A 177 7.13 -8.73 -11.89
C ARG A 177 6.37 -8.23 -10.68
N PHE A 178 6.76 -7.05 -10.18
CA PHE A 178 6.08 -6.44 -9.06
C PHE A 178 4.62 -6.11 -9.39
N LEU A 179 4.35 -5.55 -10.57
CA LEU A 179 2.99 -5.33 -11.08
C LEU A 179 2.19 -6.63 -11.17
N GLN A 180 2.80 -7.71 -11.66
CA GLN A 180 2.15 -9.03 -11.76
C GLN A 180 1.71 -9.57 -10.40
N LEU A 181 2.47 -9.30 -9.34
CA LEU A 181 2.20 -9.78 -7.98
C LEU A 181 1.53 -8.73 -7.09
N LEU A 182 1.21 -7.55 -7.63
CA LEU A 182 0.82 -6.38 -6.84
C LEU A 182 -0.38 -6.65 -5.95
N THR A 183 -1.35 -7.42 -6.43
CA THR A 183 -2.59 -7.74 -5.71
C THR A 183 -2.80 -9.24 -5.58
N ALA A 184 -1.72 -10.02 -5.64
CA ALA A 184 -1.76 -11.46 -5.34
C ALA A 184 -2.04 -11.69 -3.86
N GLN A 185 -2.74 -12.78 -3.51
CA GLN A 185 -3.19 -13.05 -2.14
C GLN A 185 -2.03 -13.21 -1.14
N ASP A 186 -0.94 -13.87 -1.55
CA ASP A 186 0.16 -14.24 -0.65
C ASP A 186 1.31 -13.22 -0.60
N TYR A 187 1.30 -12.22 -1.50
CA TYR A 187 2.42 -11.31 -1.71
C TYR A 187 1.98 -9.84 -1.82
N GLY A 188 0.80 -9.60 -2.38
CA GLY A 188 0.32 -8.29 -2.76
C GLY A 188 -0.43 -7.55 -1.66
N PHE A 189 -1.04 -6.44 -2.06
CA PHE A 189 -1.91 -5.63 -1.22
C PHE A 189 -3.36 -6.07 -1.42
N CYS A 190 -3.71 -7.24 -0.89
CA CYS A 190 -5.01 -7.89 -1.10
C CYS A 190 -6.20 -7.14 -0.47
N SER A 191 -5.95 -6.19 0.43
CA SER A 191 -6.98 -5.47 1.18
C SER A 191 -7.11 -3.99 0.79
N LEU A 192 -6.65 -3.62 -0.40
CA LEU A 192 -6.78 -2.24 -0.91
C LEU A 192 -8.23 -1.90 -1.22
N ARG A 193 -8.69 -0.78 -0.69
CA ARG A 193 -9.93 -0.12 -1.09
C ARG A 193 -9.68 0.83 -2.26
N PHE A 194 -8.59 1.59 -2.21
CA PHE A 194 -8.22 2.58 -3.22
C PHE A 194 -6.78 2.37 -3.68
N LEU A 195 -6.60 2.24 -4.99
CA LEU A 195 -5.29 2.19 -5.62
C LEU A 195 -5.21 3.23 -6.74
N HIS A 196 -4.34 4.22 -6.58
CA HIS A 196 -3.94 5.09 -7.67
C HIS A 196 -2.63 4.55 -8.25
N LEU A 197 -2.73 3.88 -9.39
CA LEU A 197 -1.64 3.22 -10.08
C LEU A 197 -1.17 4.11 -11.24
N HIS A 198 0.08 4.57 -11.15
CA HIS A 198 0.74 5.31 -12.22
C HIS A 198 1.77 4.40 -12.89
N ILE A 199 1.54 4.07 -14.15
CA ILE A 199 2.50 3.33 -14.98
C ILE A 199 3.31 4.33 -15.79
N ARG A 200 4.62 4.34 -15.58
CA ARG A 200 5.54 5.17 -16.35
C ARG A 200 6.30 4.30 -17.33
N VAL A 201 6.07 4.45 -18.63
CA VAL A 201 6.79 3.65 -19.63
C VAL A 201 8.05 4.38 -20.07
N ASP A 202 9.20 3.72 -19.93
CA ASP A 202 10.48 4.22 -20.41
C ASP A 202 10.67 3.86 -21.87
N ASP A 203 10.48 4.85 -22.72
CA ASP A 203 10.65 4.82 -24.18
C ASP A 203 11.96 5.51 -24.63
N SER A 204 12.92 5.74 -23.72
CA SER A 204 14.14 6.53 -24.01
C SER A 204 14.97 6.01 -25.18
N TYR A 205 15.05 4.68 -25.34
CA TYR A 205 15.92 4.04 -26.32
C TYR A 205 15.18 3.17 -27.34
N MET A 206 13.95 2.76 -27.03
CA MET A 206 13.10 1.95 -27.90
C MET A 206 11.67 2.46 -27.74
N GLU A 207 11.01 2.74 -28.86
CA GLU A 207 9.62 3.21 -28.86
C GLU A 207 8.66 2.11 -28.40
N VAL A 208 7.47 2.52 -27.96
CA VAL A 208 6.36 1.61 -27.70
C VAL A 208 5.74 1.22 -29.02
N ASP A 209 6.02 0.00 -29.48
CA ASP A 209 5.50 -0.56 -30.73
C ASP A 209 4.48 -1.70 -30.49
N GLU A 210 3.85 -2.18 -31.57
CA GLU A 210 2.88 -3.27 -31.51
C GLU A 210 3.45 -4.57 -30.91
N ARG A 211 4.76 -4.81 -31.04
CA ARG A 211 5.41 -5.98 -30.45
C ARG A 211 5.42 -5.87 -28.93
N PHE A 212 5.85 -4.72 -28.40
CA PHE A 212 5.82 -4.48 -26.96
C PHE A 212 4.39 -4.49 -26.41
N LEU A 213 3.44 -3.90 -27.13
CA LEU A 213 2.02 -3.98 -26.79
C LEU A 213 1.50 -5.43 -26.74
N GLY A 214 1.93 -6.29 -27.67
CA GLY A 214 1.67 -7.73 -27.64
C GLY A 214 2.28 -8.42 -26.41
N VAL A 215 3.50 -8.05 -26.02
CA VAL A 215 4.14 -8.56 -24.80
C VAL A 215 3.33 -8.21 -23.55
N LEU A 216 2.81 -6.98 -23.45
CA LEU A 216 1.95 -6.57 -22.33
C LEU A 216 0.64 -7.36 -22.31
N GLN A 217 0.05 -7.60 -23.48
CA GLN A 217 -1.16 -8.41 -23.62
C GLN A 217 -0.92 -9.86 -23.16
N ASP A 218 0.22 -10.46 -23.50
CA ASP A 218 0.62 -11.80 -23.06
C ASP A 218 0.93 -11.86 -21.56
N ALA A 219 1.45 -10.77 -21.00
CA ALA A 219 1.74 -10.67 -19.57
C ALA A 219 0.48 -10.78 -18.72
N ARG A 220 -0.66 -10.26 -19.21
CA ARG A 220 -1.98 -10.25 -18.56
C ARG A 220 -1.90 -9.72 -17.14
N PHE A 221 -1.41 -8.49 -16.98
CA PHE A 221 -1.37 -7.84 -15.69
C PHE A 221 -2.79 -7.66 -15.16
N VAL A 222 -3.04 -8.13 -13.93
CA VAL A 222 -4.31 -7.98 -13.23
C VAL A 222 -4.07 -7.25 -11.93
N VAL A 223 -4.83 -6.17 -11.71
CA VAL A 223 -4.75 -5.35 -10.51
C VAL A 223 -6.14 -5.28 -9.88
N LYS A 224 -6.24 -5.60 -8.59
CA LYS A 224 -7.49 -5.63 -7.85
C LYS A 224 -7.53 -4.66 -6.67
N ALA A 225 -8.56 -3.83 -6.61
CA ALA A 225 -8.95 -3.03 -5.44
C ALA A 225 -10.39 -2.54 -5.64
N SER A 226 -11.10 -2.18 -4.57
CA SER A 226 -12.49 -1.70 -4.69
C SER A 226 -12.63 -0.50 -5.64
N ARG A 227 -11.59 0.35 -5.73
CA ARG A 227 -11.45 1.38 -6.75
C ARG A 227 -9.99 1.46 -7.20
N VAL A 228 -9.78 1.43 -8.50
CA VAL A 228 -8.47 1.63 -9.13
C VAL A 228 -8.54 2.82 -10.07
N GLU A 229 -7.61 3.75 -9.92
CA GLU A 229 -7.34 4.85 -10.85
C GLU A 229 -6.04 4.54 -11.56
N LEU A 230 -6.09 4.28 -12.86
CA LEU A 230 -4.93 3.96 -13.68
C LEU A 230 -4.54 5.18 -14.52
N VAL A 231 -3.29 5.61 -14.39
CA VAL A 231 -2.67 6.66 -15.20
C VAL A 231 -1.46 6.06 -15.91
N VAL A 232 -1.29 6.33 -17.19
CA VAL A 232 -0.13 5.88 -17.97
C VAL A 232 0.54 7.07 -18.63
N THR A 233 1.84 7.22 -18.44
CA THR A 233 2.64 8.29 -19.06
C THR A 233 3.94 7.75 -19.64
N ASP A 234 4.58 8.55 -20.48
CA ASP A 234 5.98 8.34 -20.85
C ASP A 234 6.94 8.64 -19.69
N ARG A 235 8.24 8.47 -19.94
CA ARG A 235 9.31 8.73 -18.96
C ARG A 235 9.37 10.18 -18.45
N LEU A 236 8.89 11.14 -19.24
CA LEU A 236 8.89 12.57 -18.93
C LEU A 236 7.59 13.00 -18.24
N GLY A 237 6.61 12.10 -18.12
CA GLY A 237 5.32 12.37 -17.49
C GLY A 237 4.25 12.87 -18.45
N PHE A 238 4.44 12.74 -19.77
CA PHE A 238 3.45 13.11 -20.77
C PHE A 238 2.54 11.94 -21.16
N GLU A 239 1.26 12.24 -21.40
CA GLU A 239 0.31 11.29 -21.98
C GLU A 239 0.46 11.30 -23.51
N LYS A 240 0.88 10.17 -24.07
CA LYS A 240 0.97 9.93 -25.52
C LYS A 240 -0.17 9.03 -25.99
N GLU A 241 -0.41 8.97 -27.29
CA GLU A 241 -1.47 8.13 -27.86
C GLU A 241 -1.33 6.65 -27.47
N TRP A 242 -0.12 6.11 -27.52
CA TRP A 242 0.15 4.73 -27.11
C TRP A 242 -0.08 4.47 -25.62
N CYS A 243 -0.14 5.50 -24.76
CA CYS A 243 -0.41 5.32 -23.33
C CYS A 243 -1.81 4.73 -23.10
N GLN A 244 -2.78 5.10 -23.95
CA GLN A 244 -4.13 4.52 -23.91
C GLN A 244 -4.10 3.03 -24.27
N GLU A 245 -3.27 2.64 -25.23
CA GLU A 245 -3.09 1.25 -25.62
C GLU A 245 -2.44 0.43 -24.50
N VAL A 246 -1.41 0.96 -23.85
CA VAL A 246 -0.81 0.33 -22.65
C VAL A 246 -1.85 0.17 -21.54
N ALA A 247 -2.66 1.21 -21.27
CA ALA A 247 -3.69 1.17 -20.24
C ALA A 247 -4.71 0.04 -20.49
N LYS A 248 -5.15 -0.16 -21.74
CA LYS A 248 -6.09 -1.24 -22.13
C LYS A 248 -5.55 -2.65 -21.84
N ARG A 249 -4.23 -2.83 -21.76
CA ARG A 249 -3.58 -4.13 -21.55
C ARG A 249 -3.35 -4.46 -20.07
N ILE A 250 -3.69 -3.53 -19.18
CA ILE A 250 -3.69 -3.75 -17.73
C ILE A 250 -5.13 -3.95 -17.28
N VAL A 251 -5.46 -5.16 -16.82
CA VAL A 251 -6.81 -5.52 -16.41
C VAL A 251 -7.05 -5.02 -14.98
N VAL A 252 -7.99 -4.10 -14.83
CA VAL A 252 -8.48 -3.61 -13.54
C VAL A 252 -9.70 -4.42 -13.13
N GLN A 253 -9.65 -5.05 -11.96
CA GLN A 253 -10.80 -5.73 -11.35
C GLN A 253 -11.23 -4.97 -10.08
N GLN A 254 -12.51 -4.64 -10.00
CA GLN A 254 -13.12 -3.95 -8.87
C GLN A 254 -13.91 -4.93 -8.01
#